data_AF-A0A4R3VAB8-F1
#
_entry.id   AF-A0A4R3VAB8-F1
#
_cell.length_a   1.000
_cell.length_b   1.000
_cell.length_c   1.000
_cell.angle_alpha   90.00
_cell.angle_beta   90.00
_cell.angle_gamma   90.00
#
_symmetry.space_group_name_H-M   'P 1'
#
loop_
_entity.id
_entity.type
_entity.pdbx_description
1 polymer ?
#
loop_
_entity_poly.entity_id
_entity_poly.type
_entity_poly.pdbx_seq_one_letter_code
_entity_poly.pdbx_strand_id
1 'polypeptide(L)'
;MDGDLHALEDWLAGLLAKLEPAQRRAVNRRVAFELRRSQASRIAQQRNPDGSRYLPRKNQNKNLRSKRGTIKRRSMFAKLRTQKFFKVDADANGMSVGFRGRAGMIAFVHQYGENRTAQSGQKFITPKRELLGLTDVELNLIIDAYIRHLADQD
;
A
#
# COMPACT_ATOMS: atom_id res chain seq x y z
N MET A 1 23.93 -42.92 -8.72
CA MET A 1 25.10 -42.07 -8.44
C MET A 1 25.19 -40.94 -9.47
N ASP A 2 25.58 -41.17 -10.73
CA ASP A 2 25.69 -40.06 -11.72
C ASP A 2 24.34 -39.44 -12.11
N GLY A 3 23.28 -40.24 -12.28
CA GLY A 3 21.95 -39.73 -12.60
C GLY A 3 21.32 -38.88 -11.49
N ASP A 4 21.66 -39.16 -10.23
CA ASP A 4 21.14 -38.42 -9.07
C ASP A 4 21.80 -37.04 -8.94
N LEU A 5 23.09 -36.94 -9.31
CA LEU A 5 23.82 -35.69 -9.32
C LEU A 5 23.32 -34.75 -10.42
N HIS A 6 23.12 -35.27 -11.63
CA HIS A 6 22.58 -34.46 -12.73
C HIS A 6 21.15 -33.97 -12.46
N ALA A 7 20.30 -34.82 -11.86
CA ALA A 7 18.95 -34.40 -11.47
C ALA A 7 18.97 -33.27 -10.42
N LEU A 8 19.93 -33.29 -9.49
CA LEU A 8 20.13 -32.21 -8.53
C LEU A 8 20.63 -30.92 -9.20
N GLU A 9 21.58 -31.03 -10.14
CA GLU A 9 22.10 -29.90 -10.91
C GLU A 9 20.99 -29.20 -11.72
N ASP A 10 20.16 -29.96 -12.41
CA ASP A 10 19.03 -29.43 -13.19
C ASP A 10 18.00 -28.73 -12.28
N TRP A 11 17.68 -29.32 -11.13
CA TRP A 11 16.79 -28.71 -10.15
C TRP A 11 17.36 -27.40 -9.57
N LEU A 12 18.65 -27.39 -9.22
CA LEU A 12 19.34 -26.20 -8.73
C LEU A 12 19.41 -25.10 -9.80
N ALA A 13 19.66 -25.46 -11.06
CA ALA A 13 19.68 -24.52 -12.18
C ALA A 13 18.32 -23.83 -12.34
N GLY A 14 17.21 -24.57 -12.25
CA GLY A 14 15.86 -24.00 -12.26
C GLY A 14 15.60 -23.03 -11.12
N LEU A 15 16.06 -23.36 -9.90
CA LEU A 15 15.93 -22.47 -8.74
C LEU A 15 16.78 -21.19 -8.91
N LEU A 16 18.01 -21.31 -9.40
CA LEU A 16 18.87 -20.16 -9.67
C LEU A 16 18.28 -19.23 -10.74
N ALA A 17 17.66 -19.79 -11.79
CA ALA A 17 16.99 -19.01 -12.82
C ALA A 17 15.87 -18.13 -12.23
N LYS A 18 15.09 -18.63 -11.27
CA LYS A 18 14.05 -17.85 -10.56
C LYS A 18 14.61 -16.75 -9.65
N LEU A 19 15.85 -16.92 -9.21
CA LEU A 19 16.56 -15.91 -8.46
C LEU A 19 17.24 -14.89 -9.36
N GLU A 20 17.18 -15.03 -10.69
CA GLU A 20 17.74 -14.01 -11.58
C GLU A 20 17.06 -12.64 -11.43
N PRO A 21 17.77 -11.53 -11.69
CA PRO A 21 17.23 -10.18 -11.54
C PRO A 21 15.89 -9.95 -12.27
N ALA A 22 15.71 -10.54 -13.46
CA ALA A 22 14.48 -10.41 -14.23
C ALA A 22 13.29 -11.07 -13.52
N GLN A 23 13.49 -12.27 -12.98
CA GLN A 23 12.48 -13.05 -12.27
C GLN A 23 12.14 -12.41 -10.91
N ARG A 24 13.15 -11.98 -10.15
CA ARG A 24 12.92 -11.21 -8.91
C ARG A 24 12.14 -9.92 -9.17
N ARG A 25 12.48 -9.20 -10.25
CA ARG A 25 11.74 -7.99 -10.63
C ARG A 25 10.29 -8.31 -11.02
N ALA A 26 10.03 -9.43 -11.67
CA ALA A 26 8.68 -9.85 -12.04
C ALA A 26 7.81 -10.09 -10.80
N VAL A 27 8.27 -10.91 -9.84
CA VAL A 27 7.55 -11.15 -8.58
C VAL A 27 7.39 -9.87 -7.75
N ASN A 28 8.44 -9.07 -7.60
CA ASN A 28 8.38 -7.78 -6.88
C ASN A 28 7.31 -6.85 -7.48
N ARG A 29 7.25 -6.76 -8.81
CA ARG A 29 6.26 -5.93 -9.51
C ARG A 29 4.84 -6.45 -9.30
N ARG A 30 4.62 -7.77 -9.39
CA ARG A 30 3.32 -8.41 -9.15
C ARG A 30 2.81 -8.08 -7.74
N VAL A 31 3.64 -8.36 -6.73
CA VAL A 31 3.31 -8.13 -5.32
C VAL A 31 3.03 -6.65 -5.05
N ALA A 32 3.85 -5.74 -5.58
CA ALA A 32 3.65 -4.30 -5.38
C ALA A 32 2.31 -3.80 -5.93
N PHE A 33 1.86 -4.31 -7.09
CA PHE A 33 0.55 -3.95 -7.65
C PHE A 33 -0.61 -4.50 -6.82
N GLU A 34 -0.50 -5.73 -6.33
CA GLU A 34 -1.49 -6.35 -5.46
C GLU A 34 -1.60 -5.59 -4.14
N LEU A 35 -0.48 -5.26 -3.50
CA LEU A 35 -0.42 -4.42 -2.30
C LEU A 35 -1.06 -3.05 -2.53
N ARG A 36 -0.72 -2.37 -3.64
CA ARG A 36 -1.35 -1.09 -3.97
C ARG A 36 -2.86 -1.21 -4.11
N ARG A 37 -3.34 -2.28 -4.78
CA ARG A 37 -4.77 -2.52 -4.97
C ARG A 37 -5.48 -2.77 -3.64
N SER A 38 -4.90 -3.62 -2.79
CA SER A 38 -5.42 -3.92 -1.45
C SER A 38 -5.51 -2.67 -0.59
N GLN A 39 -4.40 -1.94 -0.42
CA GLN A 39 -4.37 -0.72 0.38
C GLN A 39 -5.28 0.38 -0.19
N ALA A 40 -5.36 0.54 -1.51
CA ALA A 40 -6.29 1.50 -2.13
C ALA A 40 -7.76 1.15 -1.84
N SER A 41 -8.11 -0.14 -1.83
CA SER A 41 -9.43 -0.62 -1.44
C SER A 41 -9.71 -0.33 0.04
N ARG A 42 -8.77 -0.65 0.94
CA ARG A 42 -8.88 -0.37 2.38
C ARG A 42 -9.07 1.13 2.66
N ILE A 43 -8.29 1.99 2.00
CA ILE A 43 -8.45 3.45 2.08
C ILE A 43 -9.83 3.88 1.58
N ALA A 44 -10.35 3.28 0.50
CA ALA A 44 -11.69 3.57 0.00
C ALA A 44 -12.77 3.23 1.04
N GLN A 45 -12.58 2.13 1.78
CA GLN A 45 -13.44 1.69 2.89
C GLN A 45 -13.27 2.50 4.18
N GLN A 46 -12.31 3.44 4.22
CA GLN A 46 -12.00 4.29 5.38
C GLN A 46 -11.58 3.49 6.61
N ARG A 47 -10.67 2.52 6.45
CA ARG A 47 -10.17 1.67 7.53
C ARG A 47 -8.65 1.75 7.70
N ASN A 48 -8.20 1.66 8.94
CA ASN A 48 -6.80 1.43 9.31
C ASN A 48 -6.39 -0.04 9.02
N PRO A 49 -5.08 -0.37 9.01
CA PRO A 49 -4.60 -1.73 8.82
C PRO A 49 -5.13 -2.74 9.84
N ASP A 50 -5.33 -2.32 11.10
CA ASP A 50 -5.96 -3.12 12.16
C ASP A 50 -7.47 -3.37 11.97
N GLY A 51 -8.05 -2.86 10.87
CA GLY A 51 -9.47 -2.99 10.54
C GLY A 51 -10.37 -1.93 11.17
N SER A 52 -9.87 -1.12 12.10
CA SER A 52 -10.63 -0.03 12.74
C SER A 52 -11.00 1.06 11.74
N ARG A 53 -12.11 1.76 11.97
CA ARG A 53 -12.57 2.84 11.09
C ARG A 53 -11.76 4.11 11.33
N TYR A 54 -11.46 4.84 10.26
CA TYR A 54 -10.90 6.19 10.38
C TYR A 54 -11.81 7.08 11.21
N LEU A 55 -11.20 7.87 12.10
CA LEU A 55 -11.92 8.90 12.84
C LEU A 55 -12.59 9.87 11.84
N PRO A 56 -13.87 10.20 12.02
CA PRO A 56 -14.57 11.14 11.14
C PRO A 56 -13.85 12.48 11.07
N ARG A 57 -13.91 13.14 9.91
CA ARG A 57 -13.39 14.51 9.79
C ARG A 57 -14.23 15.44 10.66
N LYS A 58 -13.60 16.27 11.50
CA LYS A 58 -14.29 17.31 12.28
C LYS A 58 -15.17 18.12 11.32
N ASN A 59 -16.47 18.14 11.59
CA ASN A 59 -17.45 18.75 10.72
C ASN A 59 -17.10 20.23 10.48
N GLN A 60 -16.63 20.58 9.28
CA GLN A 60 -16.46 21.97 8.87
C GLN A 60 -17.82 22.69 8.60
N ASN A 61 -18.92 22.09 9.07
CA ASN A 61 -20.28 22.38 8.62
C ASN A 61 -21.19 22.86 9.75
N LYS A 62 -20.78 23.87 10.52
CA LYS A 62 -21.79 24.73 11.15
C LYS A 62 -22.59 25.52 10.08
N ASN A 63 -22.00 25.77 8.89
CA ASN A 63 -22.56 26.71 7.91
C ASN A 63 -23.13 26.07 6.62
N LEU A 64 -23.06 24.73 6.44
CA LEU A 64 -23.52 24.05 5.21
C LEU A 64 -24.88 23.34 5.36
N ARG A 65 -25.56 23.48 6.51
CA ARG A 65 -26.91 22.93 6.75
C ARG A 65 -27.96 23.46 5.76
N SER A 66 -27.71 24.60 5.12
CA SER A 66 -28.61 25.23 4.14
C SER A 66 -28.62 24.58 2.75
N LYS A 67 -27.66 23.69 2.43
CA LYS A 67 -27.61 22.97 1.13
C LYS A 67 -27.90 21.48 1.30
N ARG A 68 -29.06 21.18 1.88
CA ARG A 68 -29.57 19.82 2.09
C ARG A 68 -29.96 19.22 0.73
N GLY A 69 -29.14 18.30 0.18
CA GLY A 69 -29.53 17.47 -0.98
C GLY A 69 -28.47 17.23 -2.06
N THR A 70 -27.52 18.15 -2.29
CA THR A 70 -26.72 18.11 -3.54
C THR A 70 -25.26 17.65 -3.36
N ILE A 71 -24.68 17.80 -2.17
CA ILE A 71 -23.24 17.54 -1.99
C ILE A 71 -23.03 16.15 -1.39
N LYS A 72 -22.95 15.11 -2.23
CA LYS A 72 -22.35 13.82 -1.84
C LYS A 72 -20.90 14.09 -1.42
N ARG A 73 -20.63 14.11 -0.11
CA ARG A 73 -19.25 14.26 0.39
C ARG A 73 -18.43 13.08 -0.11
N ARG A 74 -17.41 13.36 -0.94
CA ARG A 74 -16.42 12.35 -1.30
C ARG A 74 -15.77 11.83 -0.01
N SER A 75 -15.54 10.52 0.05
CA SER A 75 -14.80 9.90 1.15
C SER A 75 -13.40 10.53 1.28
N MET A 76 -12.81 10.51 2.49
CA MET A 76 -11.47 11.06 2.66
C MET A 76 -10.48 10.29 1.78
N PHE A 77 -9.45 10.98 1.30
CA PHE A 77 -8.38 10.36 0.51
C PHE A 77 -8.81 9.73 -0.83
N ALA A 78 -10.04 10.01 -1.31
CA ALA A 78 -10.55 9.51 -2.58
C ALA A 78 -9.61 9.79 -3.76
N LYS A 79 -8.93 10.94 -3.79
CA LYS A 79 -7.89 11.25 -4.78
C LYS A 79 -6.57 10.54 -4.48
N LEU A 80 -6.11 10.55 -3.22
CA LEU A 80 -4.82 9.96 -2.84
C LEU A 80 -4.73 8.48 -3.23
N ARG A 81 -5.79 7.69 -3.02
CA ARG A 81 -5.79 6.24 -3.35
C ARG A 81 -5.69 5.92 -4.84
N THR A 82 -5.77 6.91 -5.74
CA THR A 82 -5.70 6.68 -7.18
C THR A 82 -4.27 6.47 -7.64
N GLN A 83 -4.07 5.80 -8.78
CA GLN A 83 -2.73 5.54 -9.36
C GLN A 83 -1.93 6.81 -9.66
N LYS A 84 -2.62 7.95 -9.83
CA LYS A 84 -1.97 9.25 -10.01
C LYS A 84 -1.14 9.65 -8.79
N PHE A 85 -1.57 9.28 -7.58
CA PHE A 85 -0.93 9.70 -6.32
C PHE A 85 -0.34 8.53 -5.52
N PHE A 86 -0.95 7.34 -5.59
CA PHE A 86 -0.46 6.13 -4.93
C PHE A 86 0.41 5.32 -5.89
N LYS A 87 1.71 5.38 -5.65
CA LYS A 87 2.76 4.91 -6.55
C LYS A 87 3.27 3.53 -6.14
N VAL A 88 3.74 2.83 -7.15
CA VAL A 88 4.44 1.55 -7.07
C VAL A 88 5.79 1.77 -7.72
N ASP A 89 6.83 1.26 -7.08
CA ASP A 89 8.18 1.11 -7.65
C ASP A 89 8.66 -0.31 -7.37
N ALA A 90 9.33 -0.94 -8.32
CA ALA A 90 9.82 -2.30 -8.17
C ALA A 90 10.98 -2.59 -9.12
N ASP A 91 12.04 -3.17 -8.57
CA ASP A 91 13.22 -3.62 -9.28
C ASP A 91 13.63 -5.02 -8.79
N ALA A 92 14.84 -5.48 -9.14
CA ALA A 92 15.33 -6.79 -8.73
C ALA A 92 15.74 -6.88 -7.25
N ASN A 93 15.87 -5.74 -6.57
CA ASN A 93 16.35 -5.62 -5.19
C ASN A 93 15.20 -5.41 -4.21
N GLY A 94 14.07 -4.87 -4.67
CA GLY A 94 12.88 -4.74 -3.85
C GLY A 94 11.73 -4.05 -4.54
N MET A 95 10.76 -3.65 -3.71
CA MET A 95 9.57 -2.91 -4.12
C MET A 95 9.15 -1.90 -3.06
N SER A 96 8.46 -0.85 -3.50
CA SER A 96 7.84 0.14 -2.63
C SER A 96 6.44 0.50 -3.12
N VAL A 97 5.53 0.70 -2.17
CA VAL A 97 4.15 1.14 -2.42
C VAL A 97 3.87 2.31 -1.50
N GLY A 98 3.58 3.48 -2.06
CA GLY A 98 3.52 4.69 -1.24
C GLY A 98 3.20 5.97 -2.00
N PHE A 99 3.43 7.08 -1.33
CA PHE A 99 3.14 8.42 -1.84
C PHE A 99 4.44 9.22 -1.98
N ARG A 100 4.48 10.15 -2.94
CA ARG A 100 5.63 11.03 -3.17
C ARG A 100 5.21 12.50 -3.12
N GLY A 101 6.17 13.40 -2.87
CA GLY A 101 5.96 14.85 -2.88
C GLY A 101 4.82 15.32 -1.97
N ARG A 102 3.97 16.23 -2.47
CA ARG A 102 2.82 16.78 -1.73
C ARG A 102 1.87 15.68 -1.21
N ALA A 103 1.61 14.64 -2.02
CA ALA A 103 0.77 13.52 -1.61
C ALA A 103 1.39 12.75 -0.43
N GLY A 104 2.72 12.55 -0.47
CA GLY A 104 3.50 11.98 0.61
C GLY A 104 3.40 12.78 1.90
N MET A 105 3.56 14.09 1.84
CA MET A 105 3.40 14.96 3.01
C MET A 105 2.00 14.83 3.63
N ILE A 106 0.94 14.84 2.82
CA ILE A 106 -0.43 14.70 3.33
C ILE A 106 -0.61 13.33 3.99
N ALA A 107 -0.15 12.27 3.32
CA ALA A 107 -0.23 10.92 3.85
C ALA A 107 0.53 10.79 5.17
N PHE A 108 1.75 11.34 5.26
CA PHE A 108 2.58 11.34 6.46
C PHE A 108 1.88 11.98 7.67
N VAL A 109 1.31 13.17 7.49
CA VAL A 109 0.58 13.88 8.56
C VAL A 109 -0.57 13.04 9.12
N HIS A 110 -1.30 12.35 8.24
CA HIS A 110 -2.38 11.46 8.65
C HIS A 110 -1.86 10.15 9.23
N GLN A 111 -0.78 9.59 8.69
CA GLN A 111 -0.18 8.34 9.10
C GLN A 111 0.24 8.38 10.57
N TYR A 112 0.87 9.47 11.00
CA TYR A 112 1.40 9.61 12.35
C TYR A 112 0.53 10.46 13.28
N GLY A 113 -0.48 11.16 12.74
CA GLY A 113 -1.36 12.00 13.55
C GLY A 113 -0.63 13.21 14.12
N GLU A 114 -0.10 14.06 13.24
CA GLU A 114 0.80 15.15 13.63
C GLU A 114 0.06 16.41 14.12
N ASN A 115 0.67 17.11 15.08
CA ASN A 115 0.26 18.43 15.55
C ASN A 115 0.87 19.50 14.65
N ARG A 116 0.07 20.13 13.79
CA ARG A 116 0.55 21.24 12.95
C ARG A 116 0.10 22.57 13.50
N THR A 117 1.02 23.52 13.58
CA THR A 117 0.70 24.93 13.84
C THR A 117 0.64 25.66 12.51
N ALA A 118 -0.48 26.31 12.19
CA ALA A 118 -0.55 27.18 11.01
C ALA A 118 0.29 28.45 11.23
N GLN A 119 0.59 29.18 10.14
CA GLN A 119 1.25 30.49 10.22
C GLN A 119 0.49 31.48 11.12
N SER A 120 -0.83 31.32 11.28
CA SER A 120 -1.66 32.10 12.19
C SER A 120 -1.50 31.74 13.68
N GLY A 121 -0.64 30.77 14.03
CA GLY A 121 -0.47 30.27 15.40
C GLY A 121 -1.50 29.22 15.83
N GLN A 122 -2.51 28.93 14.99
CA GLN A 122 -3.54 27.94 15.32
C GLN A 122 -2.97 26.51 15.29
N LYS A 123 -3.09 25.78 16.40
CA LYS A 123 -2.72 24.36 16.50
C LYS A 123 -3.84 23.46 15.96
N PHE A 124 -3.48 22.55 15.06
CA PHE A 124 -4.34 21.53 14.48
C PHE A 124 -3.83 20.15 14.89
N ILE A 125 -4.59 19.48 15.73
CA ILE A 125 -4.37 18.05 16.04
C ILE A 125 -5.00 17.26 14.91
N THR A 126 -4.18 16.56 14.14
CA THR A 126 -4.70 15.67 13.09
C THR A 126 -4.89 14.27 13.67
N PRO A 127 -6.11 13.71 13.69
CA PRO A 127 -6.28 12.33 14.14
C PRO A 127 -5.54 11.37 13.20
N LYS A 128 -4.85 10.39 13.80
CA LYS A 128 -4.16 9.30 13.08
C LYS A 128 -5.15 8.54 12.19
N ARG A 129 -4.76 8.35 10.93
CA ARG A 129 -5.44 7.56 9.89
C ARG A 129 -4.35 6.90 9.07
N GLU A 130 -4.11 5.63 9.34
CA GLU A 130 -3.04 4.86 8.72
C GLU A 130 -3.42 4.50 7.30
N LEU A 131 -2.87 5.27 6.35
CA LEU A 131 -3.05 5.05 4.92
C LEU A 131 -2.18 3.88 4.48
N LEU A 132 -0.94 3.83 4.98
CA LEU A 132 0.03 2.77 4.75
C LEU A 132 0.10 1.85 5.95
N GLY A 133 0.44 0.60 5.70
CA GLY A 133 0.57 -0.45 6.71
C GLY A 133 0.15 -1.79 6.13
N LEU A 134 0.84 -2.84 6.55
CA LEU A 134 0.55 -4.21 6.15
C LEU A 134 -0.47 -4.81 7.11
N THR A 135 -1.49 -5.42 6.54
CA THR A 135 -2.41 -6.31 7.25
C THR A 135 -1.88 -7.75 7.24
N ASP A 136 -2.37 -8.62 8.10
CA ASP A 136 -2.00 -10.05 8.09
C ASP A 136 -2.33 -10.71 6.74
N VAL A 137 -3.44 -10.30 6.11
CA VAL A 137 -3.83 -10.76 4.76
C VAL A 137 -2.80 -10.34 3.72
N GLU A 138 -2.28 -9.12 3.82
CA GLU A 138 -1.25 -8.62 2.89
C GLU A 138 0.10 -9.27 3.14
N LEU A 139 0.45 -9.57 4.40
CA LEU A 139 1.67 -10.33 4.74
C LEU A 139 1.61 -11.73 4.14
N ASN A 140 0.50 -12.44 4.31
CA ASN A 140 0.32 -13.77 3.72
C ASN A 140 0.37 -13.72 2.19
N LEU A 141 -0.28 -12.73 1.57
CA LEU A 141 -0.22 -12.53 0.11
C LEU A 141 1.23 -12.36 -0.38
N ILE A 142 2.05 -11.57 0.34
CA ILE A 142 3.46 -11.39 -0.01
C ILE A 142 4.19 -12.74 0.08
N ILE A 143 4.04 -13.45 1.20
CA ILE A 143 4.70 -14.74 1.44
C ILE A 143 4.31 -15.75 0.35
N ASP A 144 3.01 -15.91 0.10
CA ASP A 144 2.48 -16.85 -0.88
C ASP A 144 2.98 -16.54 -2.29
N ALA A 145 3.12 -15.26 -2.64
CA ALA A 145 3.62 -14.86 -3.95
C ALA A 145 5.10 -15.27 -4.14
N TYR A 146 5.93 -15.10 -3.11
CA TYR A 146 7.33 -15.55 -3.18
C TYR A 146 7.46 -17.08 -3.13
N ILE A 147 6.66 -17.76 -2.31
CA ILE A 147 6.65 -19.23 -2.27
C ILE A 147 6.25 -19.78 -3.64
N ARG A 148 5.17 -19.27 -4.25
CA ARG A 148 4.73 -19.71 -5.60
C ARG A 148 5.79 -19.45 -6.66
N HIS A 149 6.44 -18.28 -6.62
CA HIS A 149 7.53 -17.95 -7.53
C HIS A 149 8.71 -18.94 -7.41
N LEU A 150 9.03 -19.38 -6.20
CA LEU A 150 10.10 -20.34 -5.95
C LEU A 150 9.70 -21.79 -6.23
N ALA A 151 8.42 -22.15 -6.09
CA ALA A 151 7.93 -23.54 -6.10
C ALA A 151 7.45 -24.09 -7.47
N ASP A 152 7.70 -23.40 -8.59
CA ASP A 152 7.29 -23.85 -9.95
C ASP A 152 5.76 -23.95 -10.15
N GLN A 153 4.98 -22.96 -9.70
CA GLN A 153 3.53 -22.92 -9.95
C GLN A 153 3.04 -21.60 -10.57
N ASP A 154 3.54 -21.27 -11.76
CA ASP A 154 2.90 -20.30 -12.66
C ASP A 154 2.65 -20.95 -14.04
#